data_AF-A0A5C7VF51-F1
#
_entry.id   AF-A0A5C7VF51-F1
#
_cell.length_a   1.000
_cell.length_b   1.000
_cell.length_c   1.000
_cell.angle_alpha   90.00
_cell.angle_beta   90.00
_cell.angle_gamma   90.00
#
_symmetry.space_group_name_H-M   'P 1'
#
loop_
_entity.id
_entity.type
_entity.pdbx_description
1 polymer ?
#
loop_
_entity_poly.entity_id
_entity_poly.type
_entity_poly.pdbx_seq_one_letter_code
_entity_poly.pdbx_strand_id
1 'polypeptide(L)'
;FWDGRAKDVEEQALGPILNPIEMGMPNEEAVVNKLKKIDEYKTLFADAFKDEKDPIQYKNIGKAIGAFERTLLTPSRFDDFLKGDENALNDAEKRGLTKFVHMGCANCHNGVAIGGNSYKKIGLVEPYETKDLGRYEVTGLETDKKVFKVPSLRNIAQTGPYFHDGSIATLEQAIEEMAEHQLGREVGPGFIEDVKAFLGSLTSKSK
;
A
#
# COMPACT_ATOMS: atom_id res chain seq x y z
N PHE A 1 0.33 -6.69 -1.43
CA PHE A 1 1.70 -7.22 -1.56
C PHE A 1 2.56 -6.31 -2.44
N TRP A 2 3.87 -6.29 -2.18
CA TRP A 2 4.85 -5.46 -2.90
C TRP A 2 5.10 -5.91 -4.35
N ASP A 3 4.94 -7.19 -4.65
CA ASP A 3 5.10 -7.79 -5.99
C ASP A 3 3.82 -7.72 -6.85
N GLY A 4 2.68 -7.41 -6.24
CA GLY A 4 1.36 -7.40 -6.87
C GLY A 4 0.82 -8.77 -7.26
N ARG A 5 1.16 -9.84 -6.51
CA ARG A 5 0.71 -11.22 -6.79
C ARG A 5 -0.78 -11.52 -6.56
N ALA A 6 -1.51 -10.63 -5.90
CA ALA A 6 -2.95 -10.74 -5.68
C ALA A 6 -3.67 -9.56 -6.34
N LYS A 7 -4.80 -9.82 -7.01
CA LYS A 7 -5.49 -8.82 -7.85
C LYS A 7 -6.33 -7.83 -7.02
N ASP A 8 -6.86 -8.27 -5.89
CA ASP A 8 -7.76 -7.53 -5.01
C ASP A 8 -7.56 -7.92 -3.54
N VAL A 9 -8.28 -7.24 -2.65
CA VAL A 9 -8.17 -7.45 -1.20
C VAL A 9 -8.78 -8.78 -0.77
N GLU A 10 -9.80 -9.26 -1.47
CA GLU A 10 -10.45 -10.55 -1.21
C GLU A 10 -9.49 -11.72 -1.46
N GLU A 11 -8.75 -11.69 -2.58
CA GLU A 11 -7.71 -12.67 -2.87
C GLU A 11 -6.52 -12.51 -1.91
N GLN A 12 -6.12 -11.27 -1.62
CA GLN A 12 -4.98 -11.00 -0.75
C GLN A 12 -5.20 -11.51 0.68
N ALA A 13 -6.39 -11.32 1.24
CA ALA A 13 -6.74 -11.70 2.62
C ALA A 13 -6.58 -13.21 2.89
N LEU A 14 -6.64 -14.04 1.84
CA LEU A 14 -6.49 -15.49 1.96
C LEU A 14 -5.03 -15.95 2.06
N GLY A 15 -4.07 -15.14 1.60
CA GLY A 15 -2.64 -15.48 1.66
C GLY A 15 -2.10 -15.61 3.09
N PRO A 16 -2.23 -14.56 3.92
CA PRO A 16 -1.71 -14.55 5.30
C PRO A 16 -2.16 -15.71 6.18
N ILE A 17 -3.40 -16.16 5.98
CA ILE A 17 -4.02 -17.22 6.76
C ILE A 17 -3.19 -18.52 6.68
N LEU A 18 -2.68 -18.85 5.49
CA LEU A 18 -1.91 -20.09 5.27
C LEU A 18 -0.39 -19.89 5.30
N ASN A 19 0.09 -18.64 5.29
CA ASN A 19 1.52 -18.37 5.30
C ASN A 19 2.12 -18.81 6.67
N PRO A 20 3.11 -19.73 6.69
CA PRO A 20 3.67 -20.30 7.92
C PRO A 20 4.40 -19.28 8.82
N ILE A 21 4.82 -18.14 8.28
CA ILE A 21 5.47 -17.07 9.07
C ILE A 21 4.51 -15.92 9.42
N GLU A 22 3.23 -16.03 9.04
CA GLU A 22 2.17 -15.07 9.38
C GLU A 22 1.16 -15.73 10.33
N MET A 23 0.01 -16.22 9.84
CA MET A 23 -1.02 -16.84 10.70
C MET A 23 -0.87 -18.38 10.83
N GLY A 24 -0.20 -19.03 9.87
CA GLY A 24 0.26 -20.42 10.00
C GLY A 24 -0.81 -21.52 10.03
N MET A 25 -1.98 -21.32 9.42
CA MET A 25 -2.96 -22.41 9.28
C MET A 25 -2.50 -23.42 8.23
N PRO A 26 -2.70 -24.74 8.46
CA PRO A 26 -2.08 -25.78 7.61
C PRO A 26 -2.70 -25.91 6.22
N ASN A 27 -3.99 -25.60 6.07
CA ASN A 27 -4.72 -25.58 4.79
C ASN A 27 -6.10 -24.91 4.96
N GLU A 28 -6.77 -24.65 3.83
CA GLU A 28 -8.10 -24.02 3.78
C GLU A 28 -9.15 -24.81 4.57
N GLU A 29 -9.10 -26.14 4.51
CA GLU A 29 -10.05 -27.03 5.18
C GLU A 29 -9.99 -26.86 6.70
N ALA A 30 -8.78 -26.77 7.27
CA ALA A 30 -8.60 -26.54 8.70
C ALA A 30 -9.18 -25.20 9.15
N VAL A 31 -9.09 -24.16 8.33
CA VAL A 31 -9.68 -22.84 8.60
C VAL A 31 -11.20 -22.93 8.62
N VAL A 32 -11.79 -23.49 7.56
CA VAL A 32 -13.23 -23.66 7.43
C VAL A 32 -13.79 -24.54 8.56
N ASN A 33 -13.15 -25.67 8.85
CA ASN A 33 -13.55 -26.58 9.92
C ASN A 33 -13.46 -25.93 11.30
N LYS A 34 -12.50 -25.01 11.52
CA LYS A 34 -12.41 -24.23 12.75
C LYS A 34 -13.58 -23.25 12.89
N LEU A 35 -13.91 -22.50 11.83
CA LEU A 35 -15.03 -21.55 11.85
C LEU A 35 -16.39 -22.25 11.97
N LYS A 36 -16.58 -23.40 11.30
CA LYS A 36 -17.80 -24.22 11.39
C LYS A 36 -18.07 -24.78 12.79
N LYS A 37 -17.11 -24.73 13.72
CA LYS A 37 -17.29 -25.15 15.13
C LYS A 37 -17.79 -24.02 16.04
N ILE A 38 -17.93 -22.81 15.53
CA ILE A 38 -18.37 -21.63 16.30
C ILE A 38 -19.79 -21.27 15.85
N ASP A 39 -20.76 -21.36 16.76
CA ASP A 39 -22.18 -21.21 16.42
C ASP A 39 -22.54 -19.79 15.96
N GLU A 40 -21.86 -18.78 16.51
CA GLU A 40 -22.00 -17.39 16.10
C GLU A 40 -21.60 -17.20 14.64
N TYR A 41 -20.50 -17.82 14.18
CA TYR A 41 -20.09 -17.72 12.78
C TYR A 41 -21.05 -18.42 11.83
N LYS A 42 -21.69 -19.53 12.22
CA LYS A 42 -22.74 -20.15 11.39
C LYS A 42 -23.86 -19.16 11.10
N THR A 43 -24.29 -18.43 12.13
CA THR A 43 -25.35 -17.42 12.02
C THR A 43 -24.90 -16.24 11.16
N LEU A 44 -23.72 -15.67 11.44
CA LEU A 44 -23.20 -14.50 10.72
C LEU A 44 -22.94 -14.80 9.23
N PHE A 45 -22.36 -15.96 8.90
CA PHE A 45 -22.13 -16.32 7.50
C PHE A 45 -23.43 -16.64 6.76
N ALA A 46 -24.41 -17.28 7.42
CA ALA A 46 -25.71 -17.51 6.81
C ALA A 46 -26.45 -16.20 6.48
N ASP A 47 -26.34 -15.18 7.34
CA ASP A 47 -26.92 -13.86 7.08
C ASP A 47 -26.13 -13.07 6.01
N ALA A 48 -24.80 -13.16 6.01
CA ALA A 48 -23.97 -12.44 5.03
C ALA A 48 -24.03 -13.03 3.61
N PHE A 49 -24.30 -14.34 3.47
CA PHE A 49 -24.27 -15.06 2.18
C PHE A 49 -25.54 -15.90 1.96
N LYS A 50 -26.72 -15.27 2.05
CA LYS A 50 -28.06 -15.91 2.06
C LYS A 50 -28.34 -16.82 0.87
N ASP A 51 -27.72 -16.56 -0.27
CA ASP A 51 -27.96 -17.30 -1.52
C ASP A 51 -27.03 -18.54 -1.66
N GLU A 52 -26.09 -18.75 -0.73
CA GLU A 52 -25.15 -19.87 -0.79
C GLU A 52 -25.59 -21.03 0.14
N LYS A 53 -25.64 -22.25 -0.40
CA LYS A 53 -26.00 -23.46 0.36
C LYS A 53 -25.00 -23.80 1.47
N ASP A 54 -23.72 -23.49 1.26
CA ASP A 54 -22.65 -23.62 2.27
C ASP A 54 -21.94 -22.27 2.41
N PRO A 55 -22.39 -21.39 3.31
CA PRO A 55 -21.85 -20.04 3.46
C PRO A 55 -20.41 -19.98 4.00
N ILE A 56 -20.03 -20.89 4.90
CA ILE A 56 -18.69 -20.89 5.50
C ILE A 56 -17.73 -21.63 4.57
N GLN A 57 -17.23 -20.90 3.58
CA GLN A 57 -16.23 -21.34 2.62
C GLN A 57 -15.01 -20.41 2.65
N TYR A 58 -13.85 -20.94 2.30
CA TYR A 58 -12.59 -20.18 2.35
C TYR A 58 -12.67 -18.88 1.53
N LYS A 59 -13.21 -18.96 0.30
CA LYS A 59 -13.51 -17.78 -0.55
C LYS A 59 -14.36 -16.70 0.16
N ASN A 60 -15.31 -17.10 1.00
CA ASN A 60 -16.26 -16.17 1.64
C ASN A 60 -15.62 -15.49 2.86
N ILE A 61 -14.61 -16.11 3.48
CA ILE A 61 -13.74 -15.45 4.47
C ILE A 61 -13.02 -14.29 3.79
N GLY A 62 -12.42 -14.53 2.62
CA GLY A 62 -11.77 -13.50 1.81
C GLY A 62 -12.73 -12.37 1.43
N LYS A 63 -13.94 -12.70 0.95
CA LYS A 63 -14.98 -11.70 0.66
C LYS A 63 -15.37 -10.86 1.88
N ALA A 64 -15.55 -11.50 3.05
CA ALA A 64 -15.95 -10.80 4.27
C ALA A 64 -14.86 -9.83 4.76
N ILE A 65 -13.60 -10.27 4.77
CA ILE A 65 -12.45 -9.42 5.12
C ILE A 65 -12.30 -8.29 4.10
N GLY A 66 -12.30 -8.61 2.80
CA GLY A 66 -12.18 -7.61 1.74
C GLY A 66 -13.31 -6.57 1.77
N ALA A 67 -14.54 -6.98 2.09
CA ALA A 67 -15.66 -6.05 2.27
C ALA A 67 -15.43 -5.07 3.43
N PHE A 68 -14.89 -5.55 4.57
CA PHE A 68 -14.49 -4.68 5.68
C PHE A 68 -13.33 -3.75 5.27
N GLU A 69 -12.29 -4.27 4.62
CA GLU A 69 -11.14 -3.48 4.16
C GLU A 69 -11.54 -2.37 3.17
N ARG A 70 -12.55 -2.62 2.33
CA ARG A 70 -13.13 -1.60 1.43
C ARG A 70 -13.78 -0.42 2.17
N THR A 71 -14.12 -0.58 3.45
CA THR A 71 -14.61 0.52 4.29
C THR A 71 -13.49 1.34 4.92
N LEU A 72 -12.24 0.86 4.89
CA LEU A 72 -11.07 1.52 5.49
C LEU A 72 -10.54 2.67 4.62
N LEU A 73 -11.45 3.53 4.14
CA LEU A 73 -11.12 4.72 3.38
C LEU A 73 -10.70 5.84 4.33
N THR A 74 -9.55 6.45 4.04
CA THR A 74 -8.91 7.47 4.90
C THR A 74 -8.72 8.79 4.14
N PRO A 75 -9.80 9.55 3.89
CA PRO A 75 -9.69 10.87 3.28
C PRO A 75 -8.88 11.82 4.17
N SER A 76 -8.07 12.64 3.53
CA SER A 76 -7.08 13.55 4.11
C SER A 76 -7.41 15.01 3.79
N ARG A 77 -6.61 15.96 4.28
CA ARG A 77 -6.74 17.38 3.88
C ARG A 77 -6.40 17.60 2.41
N PHE A 78 -5.52 16.76 1.85
CA PHE A 78 -5.22 16.84 0.42
C PHE A 78 -6.45 16.52 -0.45
N ASP A 79 -7.36 15.66 0.02
CA ASP A 79 -8.62 15.38 -0.69
C ASP A 79 -9.56 16.59 -0.69
N ASP A 80 -9.57 17.40 0.37
CA ASP A 80 -10.35 18.64 0.42
C ASP A 80 -9.75 19.70 -0.52
N PHE A 81 -8.41 19.79 -0.56
CA PHE A 81 -7.69 20.63 -1.51
C PHE A 81 -8.03 20.29 -2.96
N LEU A 82 -8.04 19.00 -3.32
CA LEU A 82 -8.42 18.54 -4.66
C LEU A 82 -9.90 18.81 -5.00
N LYS A 83 -10.77 19.01 -4.00
CA LYS A 83 -12.17 19.41 -4.18
C LYS A 83 -12.38 20.92 -4.27
N GLY A 84 -11.30 21.71 -4.23
CA GLY A 84 -11.32 23.16 -4.42
C GLY A 84 -11.16 23.98 -3.14
N ASP A 85 -10.96 23.36 -1.97
CA ASP A 85 -10.62 24.11 -0.76
C ASP A 85 -9.11 24.42 -0.74
N GLU A 86 -8.72 25.53 -1.36
CA GLU A 86 -7.32 25.96 -1.38
C GLU A 86 -6.73 26.21 0.00
N ASN A 87 -7.55 26.41 1.04
CA ASN A 87 -7.08 26.64 2.40
C ASN A 87 -6.87 25.34 3.19
N ALA A 88 -7.24 24.19 2.63
CA ALA A 88 -6.99 22.89 3.25
C ALA A 88 -5.49 22.57 3.39
N LEU A 89 -4.66 23.16 2.50
CA LEU A 89 -3.20 23.11 2.57
C LEU A 89 -2.60 24.45 2.99
N ASN A 90 -1.58 24.41 3.84
CA ASN A 90 -0.76 25.57 4.14
C ASN A 90 0.30 25.83 3.03
N ASP A 91 1.03 26.94 3.14
CA ASP A 91 2.01 27.34 2.11
C ASP A 91 3.16 26.34 1.95
N ALA A 92 3.62 25.70 3.03
CA ALA A 92 4.68 24.70 2.96
C ALA A 92 4.21 23.43 2.24
N GLU A 93 2.98 22.99 2.51
CA GLU A 93 2.34 21.86 1.84
C GLU A 93 2.12 22.13 0.35
N LYS A 94 1.71 23.35 -0.03
CA LYS A 94 1.58 23.77 -1.43
C LYS A 94 2.91 23.81 -2.17
N ARG A 95 3.97 24.34 -1.52
CA ARG A 95 5.33 24.28 -2.07
C ARG A 95 5.82 22.85 -2.22
N GLY A 96 5.54 22.00 -1.22
CA GLY A 96 5.83 20.57 -1.23
C GLY A 96 5.18 19.83 -2.38
N LEU A 97 3.88 20.06 -2.60
CA LEU A 97 3.14 19.50 -3.73
C LEU A 97 3.76 19.94 -5.06
N THR A 98 4.09 21.22 -5.20
CA THR A 98 4.73 21.76 -6.40
C THR A 98 6.08 21.09 -6.65
N LYS A 99 6.92 20.97 -5.62
CA LYS A 99 8.21 20.28 -5.67
C LYS A 99 8.04 18.81 -6.04
N PHE A 100 7.09 18.10 -5.43
CA PHE A 100 6.80 16.69 -5.70
C PHE A 100 6.41 16.45 -7.17
N VAL A 101 5.55 17.32 -7.72
CA VAL A 101 5.12 17.23 -9.12
C VAL A 101 6.27 17.59 -10.06
N HIS A 102 6.94 18.73 -9.86
CA HIS A 102 7.99 19.20 -10.76
C HIS A 102 9.27 18.35 -10.73
N MET A 103 9.57 17.72 -9.59
CA MET A 103 10.67 16.76 -9.48
C MET A 103 10.37 15.46 -10.25
N GLY A 104 9.09 15.17 -10.54
CA GLY A 104 8.66 13.99 -11.31
C GLY A 104 8.20 12.81 -10.45
N CYS A 105 8.06 12.98 -9.13
CA CYS A 105 7.57 11.93 -8.23
C CYS A 105 6.15 11.47 -8.65
N ALA A 106 5.33 12.41 -9.12
CA ALA A 106 3.98 12.16 -9.62
C ALA A 106 3.92 11.26 -10.88
N ASN A 107 5.04 11.03 -11.58
CA ASN A 107 5.07 10.10 -12.73
C ASN A 107 4.81 8.64 -12.31
N CYS A 108 5.13 8.31 -11.05
CA CYS A 108 4.85 6.99 -10.47
C CYS A 108 3.77 7.06 -9.39
N HIS A 109 3.77 8.13 -8.58
CA HIS A 109 2.86 8.33 -7.47
C HIS A 109 1.71 9.26 -7.84
N ASN A 110 0.71 8.74 -8.56
CA ASN A 110 -0.46 9.48 -9.03
C ASN A 110 -1.77 8.72 -8.80
N GLY A 111 -2.88 9.34 -9.20
CA GLY A 111 -4.21 8.79 -9.04
C GLY A 111 -4.71 8.87 -7.60
N VAL A 112 -5.83 8.19 -7.33
CA VAL A 112 -6.56 8.29 -6.06
C VAL A 112 -5.72 7.86 -4.85
N ALA A 113 -4.80 6.92 -5.00
CA ALA A 113 -3.93 6.44 -3.93
C ALA A 113 -2.52 7.06 -3.95
N ILE A 114 -2.24 7.96 -4.91
CA ILE A 114 -0.92 8.60 -5.07
C ILE A 114 0.16 7.49 -5.18
N GLY A 115 -0.09 6.56 -6.10
CA GLY A 115 0.60 5.29 -6.24
C GLY A 115 -0.37 4.11 -6.35
N GLY A 116 0.16 2.89 -6.30
CA GLY A 116 -0.63 1.64 -6.31
C GLY A 116 -1.09 1.15 -7.69
N ASN A 117 -0.88 1.93 -8.75
CA ASN A 117 -1.42 1.67 -10.10
C ASN A 117 -0.37 1.20 -11.12
N SER A 118 0.91 1.09 -10.74
CA SER A 118 1.96 0.66 -11.64
C SER A 118 3.06 -0.12 -10.92
N TYR A 119 3.91 -0.77 -11.72
CA TYR A 119 5.11 -1.45 -11.28
C TYR A 119 6.33 -0.70 -11.79
N LYS A 120 7.33 -0.48 -10.93
CA LYS A 120 8.54 0.26 -11.26
C LYS A 120 9.75 -0.43 -10.65
N LYS A 121 10.86 -0.37 -11.39
CA LYS A 121 12.16 -0.81 -10.90
C LYS A 121 12.63 0.15 -9.79
N ILE A 122 13.03 -0.39 -8.65
CA ILE A 122 13.77 0.37 -7.64
C ILE A 122 15.24 0.50 -8.10
N GLY A 123 15.79 1.70 -7.99
CA GLY A 123 17.03 2.08 -8.65
C GLY A 123 16.88 2.17 -10.17
N LEU A 124 15.92 2.97 -10.64
CA LEU A 124 15.69 3.18 -12.07
C LEU A 124 16.83 3.98 -12.73
N VAL A 125 17.37 4.98 -12.02
CA VAL A 125 18.45 5.83 -12.49
C VAL A 125 19.76 5.41 -11.81
N GLU A 126 19.82 5.52 -10.48
CA GLU A 126 20.96 5.03 -9.70
C GLU A 126 20.63 3.67 -9.06
N PRO A 127 21.48 2.64 -9.17
CA PRO A 127 21.17 1.31 -8.65
C PRO A 127 20.86 1.30 -7.15
N TYR A 128 19.76 0.65 -6.77
CA TYR A 128 19.43 0.37 -5.37
C TYR A 128 19.80 -1.08 -5.02
N GLU A 129 20.58 -1.26 -3.96
CA GLU A 129 21.03 -2.58 -3.53
C GLU A 129 20.00 -3.26 -2.65
N THR A 130 19.48 -4.38 -3.12
CA THR A 130 18.56 -5.24 -2.36
C THR A 130 18.65 -6.66 -2.88
N LYS A 131 18.43 -7.63 -1.98
CA LYS A 131 18.37 -9.06 -2.30
C LYS A 131 16.98 -9.48 -2.77
N ASP A 132 15.95 -8.70 -2.45
CA ASP A 132 14.58 -8.95 -2.87
C ASP A 132 14.45 -8.70 -4.38
N LEU A 133 14.03 -9.72 -5.12
CA LEU A 133 13.88 -9.65 -6.57
C LEU A 133 12.51 -9.09 -6.98
N GLY A 134 11.60 -8.89 -6.04
CA GLY A 134 10.29 -8.30 -6.22
C GLY A 134 9.42 -9.10 -7.17
N ARG A 135 8.84 -8.43 -8.16
CA ARG A 135 7.91 -9.01 -9.13
C ARG A 135 8.48 -10.18 -9.93
N TYR A 136 9.80 -10.27 -10.08
CA TYR A 136 10.46 -11.44 -10.68
C TYR A 136 10.07 -12.75 -9.99
N GLU A 137 9.86 -12.76 -8.67
CA GLU A 137 9.47 -13.97 -7.94
C GLU A 137 8.09 -14.49 -8.34
N VAL A 138 7.27 -13.63 -8.96
CA VAL A 138 5.94 -13.96 -9.48
C VAL A 138 5.98 -14.30 -10.96
N THR A 139 6.78 -13.57 -11.76
CA THR A 139 6.71 -13.65 -13.23
C THR A 139 7.81 -14.48 -13.87
N GLY A 140 8.97 -14.62 -13.21
CA GLY A 140 10.18 -15.24 -13.76
C GLY A 140 10.83 -14.45 -14.90
N LEU A 141 10.35 -13.25 -15.22
CA LEU A 141 10.88 -12.43 -16.30
C LEU A 141 12.05 -11.58 -15.81
N GLU A 142 13.22 -11.71 -16.43
CA GLU A 142 14.42 -10.94 -16.08
C GLU A 142 14.19 -9.42 -16.03
N THR A 143 13.30 -8.90 -16.86
CA THR A 143 12.92 -7.47 -16.88
C THR A 143 12.16 -7.01 -15.62
N ASP A 144 11.61 -7.95 -14.84
CA ASP A 144 10.90 -7.69 -13.59
C ASP A 144 11.79 -7.82 -12.34
N LYS A 145 13.10 -8.04 -12.51
CA LYS A 145 14.04 -8.04 -11.37
C LYS A 145 14.10 -6.68 -10.70
N LYS A 146 13.91 -6.69 -9.37
CA LYS A 146 13.84 -5.49 -8.52
C LYS A 146 12.71 -4.54 -8.94
N VAL A 147 11.66 -5.07 -9.58
CA VAL A 147 10.45 -4.32 -9.91
C VAL A 147 9.42 -4.53 -8.80
N PHE A 148 8.89 -3.44 -8.27
CA PHE A 148 7.90 -3.46 -7.20
C PHE A 148 6.66 -2.67 -7.60
N LYS A 149 5.52 -3.03 -7.02
CA LYS A 149 4.32 -2.21 -7.06
C LYS A 149 4.63 -0.89 -6.39
N VAL A 150 4.39 0.22 -7.09
CA VAL A 150 4.55 1.56 -6.51
C VAL A 150 3.57 1.66 -5.33
N PRO A 151 4.02 1.93 -4.09
CA PRO A 151 3.13 1.95 -2.94
C PRO A 151 2.22 3.19 -2.96
N SER A 152 1.06 3.07 -2.32
CA SER A 152 0.23 4.23 -1.97
C SER A 152 1.00 5.12 -1.00
N LEU A 153 0.95 6.45 -1.21
CA LEU A 153 1.51 7.42 -0.26
C LEU A 153 0.48 7.96 0.74
N ARG A 154 -0.78 7.52 0.68
CA ARG A 154 -1.75 7.83 1.74
C ARG A 154 -1.25 7.33 3.08
N ASN A 155 -1.33 8.17 4.11
CA ASN A 155 -0.83 7.90 5.46
C ASN A 155 0.68 7.63 5.57
N ILE A 156 1.49 7.95 4.55
CA ILE A 156 2.92 7.62 4.55
C ILE A 156 3.67 8.17 5.77
N ALA A 157 3.28 9.33 6.29
CA ALA A 157 3.88 9.93 7.48
C ALA A 157 3.63 9.14 8.78
N GLN A 158 2.81 8.09 8.75
CA GLN A 158 2.43 7.26 9.90
C GLN A 158 2.80 5.78 9.73
N THR A 159 3.41 5.39 8.62
CA THR A 159 3.63 3.97 8.25
C THR A 159 5.11 3.65 8.06
N GLY A 160 5.99 4.31 8.82
CA GLY A 160 7.39 3.90 8.88
C GLY A 160 7.56 2.54 9.59
N PRO A 161 8.71 1.86 9.42
CA PRO A 161 9.79 2.21 8.51
C PRO A 161 9.41 1.99 7.03
N TYR A 162 10.22 2.52 6.11
CA TYR A 162 9.92 2.65 4.70
C TYR A 162 10.62 1.58 3.84
N PHE A 163 10.16 1.47 2.58
CA PHE A 163 10.54 0.46 1.59
C PHE A 163 10.04 -0.95 1.90
N HIS A 164 10.30 -1.89 0.98
CA HIS A 164 9.73 -3.24 1.01
C HIS A 164 10.23 -4.09 2.19
N ASP A 165 11.41 -3.78 2.70
CA ASP A 165 12.06 -4.47 3.82
C ASP A 165 12.09 -3.66 5.11
N GLY A 166 11.54 -2.43 5.11
CA GLY A 166 11.55 -1.57 6.30
C GLY A 166 12.95 -1.09 6.71
N SER A 167 13.92 -1.10 5.78
CA SER A 167 15.31 -0.73 6.08
C SER A 167 15.51 0.76 6.37
N ILE A 168 14.60 1.63 5.92
CA ILE A 168 14.73 3.08 6.04
C ILE A 168 13.84 3.60 7.17
N ALA A 169 14.46 4.22 8.18
CA ALA A 169 13.76 4.57 9.42
C ALA A 169 12.92 5.87 9.33
N THR A 170 13.34 6.84 8.52
CA THR A 170 12.76 8.20 8.48
C THR A 170 12.18 8.54 7.12
N LEU A 171 11.15 9.40 7.12
CA LEU A 171 10.52 9.83 5.88
C LEU A 171 11.47 10.72 5.07
N GLU A 172 12.30 11.49 5.76
CA GLU A 172 13.35 12.31 5.19
C GLU A 172 14.32 11.48 4.36
N GLN A 173 14.85 10.40 4.96
CA GLN A 173 15.75 9.50 4.25
C GLN A 173 15.01 8.84 3.08
N ALA A 174 13.75 8.42 3.24
CA ALA A 174 13.00 7.85 2.13
C ALA A 174 12.80 8.82 0.95
N ILE A 175 12.65 10.13 1.21
CA ILE A 175 12.57 11.17 0.18
C ILE A 175 13.92 11.32 -0.54
N GLU A 176 15.02 11.33 0.22
CA GLU A 176 16.39 11.43 -0.31
C GLU A 176 16.74 10.25 -1.22
N GLU A 177 16.55 9.02 -0.71
CA GLU A 177 16.78 7.76 -1.43
C GLU A 177 15.92 7.69 -2.71
N MET A 178 14.67 8.14 -2.67
CA MET A 178 13.81 8.21 -3.86
C MET A 178 14.32 9.22 -4.90
N ALA A 179 14.80 10.38 -4.46
CA ALA A 179 15.33 11.40 -5.36
C ALA A 179 16.63 10.92 -6.03
N GLU A 180 17.52 10.27 -5.29
CA GLU A 180 18.75 9.70 -5.81
C GLU A 180 18.46 8.52 -6.76
N HIS A 181 17.83 7.46 -6.26
CA HIS A 181 17.71 6.20 -6.99
C HIS A 181 16.73 6.24 -8.15
N GLN A 182 15.64 7.00 -8.03
CA GLN A 182 14.62 7.04 -9.08
C GLN A 182 14.81 8.17 -10.07
N LEU A 183 15.51 9.24 -9.68
CA LEU A 183 15.59 10.48 -10.48
C LEU A 183 17.03 10.98 -10.70
N GLY A 184 18.04 10.41 -10.05
CA GLY A 184 19.44 10.82 -10.15
C GLY A 184 19.67 12.23 -9.61
N ARG A 185 18.97 12.61 -8.53
CA ARG A 185 19.00 13.96 -7.96
C ARG A 185 19.36 13.92 -6.48
N GLU A 186 20.40 14.67 -6.13
CA GLU A 186 20.63 15.07 -4.75
C GLU A 186 19.67 16.19 -4.35
N VAL A 187 19.12 16.11 -3.14
CA VAL A 187 18.14 17.07 -2.62
C VAL A 187 18.59 17.65 -1.29
N GLY A 188 18.45 18.97 -1.13
CA GLY A 188 18.80 19.65 0.11
C GLY A 188 17.67 19.62 1.16
N PRO A 189 17.96 20.02 2.41
CA PRO A 189 17.01 19.97 3.52
C PRO A 189 15.72 20.76 3.25
N GLY A 190 15.80 21.93 2.62
CA GLY A 190 14.60 22.71 2.27
C GLY A 190 13.71 22.06 1.19
N PHE A 191 14.24 21.16 0.36
CA PHE A 191 13.41 20.33 -0.53
C PHE A 191 12.68 19.25 0.28
N ILE A 192 13.45 18.53 1.12
CA ILE A 192 12.95 17.45 1.96
C ILE A 192 11.85 17.95 2.90
N GLU A 193 12.05 19.09 3.57
CA GLU A 193 11.06 19.67 4.49
C GLU A 193 9.73 20.00 3.80
N ASP A 194 9.77 20.68 2.66
CA ASP A 194 8.55 21.03 1.92
C ASP A 194 7.84 19.76 1.39
N VAL A 195 8.58 18.81 0.80
CA VAL A 195 7.98 17.54 0.33
C VAL A 195 7.41 16.74 1.49
N LYS A 196 8.12 16.65 2.60
CA LYS A 196 7.63 16.00 3.83
C LYS A 196 6.36 16.68 4.33
N ALA A 197 6.27 18.00 4.30
CA ALA A 197 5.05 18.73 4.67
C ALA A 197 3.87 18.31 3.78
N PHE A 198 4.06 18.27 2.46
CA PHE A 198 3.05 17.75 1.53
C PHE A 198 2.65 16.31 1.85
N LEU A 199 3.60 15.40 2.02
CA LEU A 199 3.32 14.00 2.37
C LEU A 199 2.56 13.89 3.71
N GLY A 200 2.83 14.79 4.65
CA GLY A 200 2.07 14.90 5.91
C GLY A 200 0.59 15.24 5.69
N SER A 201 0.26 16.05 4.67
CA SER A 201 -1.12 16.39 4.31
C SER A 201 -1.94 15.20 3.79
N LEU A 202 -1.27 14.10 3.43
CA LEU A 202 -1.89 12.83 2.98
C LEU A 202 -2.33 11.93 4.14
N THR A 203 -2.10 12.36 5.38
CA THR A 203 -2.55 11.65 6.59
C THR A 203 -4.06 11.80 6.76
N SER A 204 -4.72 10.69 7.09
CA SER A 204 -6.16 10.63 7.40
C SER A 204 -6.60 11.72 8.36
N LYS A 205 -7.77 12.32 8.10
CA LYS A 205 -8.45 13.20 9.08
C LYS A 205 -9.06 12.41 10.24
N SER A 206 -9.40 11.14 10.00
CA SER A 206 -9.99 10.23 10.97
C SER A 206 -8.88 9.49 11.71
N LYS A 207 -8.92 9.50 13.05
CA LYS A 207 -8.12 8.61 13.89
C LYS A 207 -8.66 7.18 13.82
#